data_AF-A0A6N9AX91-F1
#
_entry.id   AF-A0A6N9AX91-F1
#
_cell.length_a   1.000
_cell.length_b   1.000
_cell.length_c   1.000
_cell.angle_alpha   90.00
_cell.angle_beta   90.00
_cell.angle_gamma   90.00
#
_symmetry.space_group_name_H-M   'P 1'
#
loop_
_entity.id
_entity.type
_entity.pdbx_description
1 polymer ?
#
loop_
_entity_poly.entity_id
_entity_poly.type
_entity_poly.pdbx_seq_one_letter_code
_entity_poly.pdbx_strand_id
1 'polypeptide(L)'
;MAQTTLRKSSGGGHELQCPPDYTARVIESVRAYAGQMDFDALPCPTRIIGADPLLPTTYLPTVDFSDMFSVAFDFIPKTSLYIQIKQPRKCAEYVREFVPSLHHG
;
A
#
# COMPACT_ATOMS: atom_id res chain seq x y z
N MET A 1 -0.74 -22.95 -0.61
CA MET A 1 -1.06 -21.50 -0.53
C MET A 1 -0.94 -20.95 0.89
N ALA A 2 -1.55 -21.56 1.92
CA ALA A 2 -1.44 -21.05 3.30
C ALA A 2 0.01 -21.09 3.88
N GLN A 3 0.77 -22.14 3.59
CA GLN A 3 2.16 -22.31 4.08
C GLN A 3 3.16 -21.29 3.53
N THR A 4 2.90 -20.70 2.36
CA THR A 4 3.80 -19.72 1.74
C THR A 4 3.55 -18.30 2.25
N THR A 5 2.35 -18.03 2.77
CA THR A 5 1.96 -16.68 3.22
C THR A 5 1.97 -16.55 4.75
N LEU A 6 1.92 -17.64 5.51
CA LEU A 6 2.02 -17.63 6.98
C LEU A 6 3.45 -17.96 7.41
N ARG A 7 4.10 -17.07 8.16
CA ARG A 7 5.43 -17.29 8.77
C ARG A 7 5.34 -17.20 10.29
N LYS A 8 6.26 -17.87 11.00
CA LYS A 8 6.35 -17.70 12.45
C LYS A 8 6.72 -16.26 12.78
N SER A 9 5.92 -15.61 13.62
CA SER A 9 6.26 -14.28 14.11
C SER A 9 7.32 -14.36 15.21
N SER A 10 8.11 -13.31 15.36
CA SER A 10 9.13 -13.20 16.43
C SER A 10 8.53 -13.22 17.84
N GLY A 11 7.28 -12.79 17.99
CA GLY A 11 6.52 -12.80 19.24
C GLY A 11 5.80 -14.12 19.55
N GLY A 12 5.99 -15.16 18.73
CA GLY A 12 5.18 -16.38 18.77
C GLY A 12 3.91 -16.28 17.92
N GLY A 13 3.40 -17.42 17.46
CA GLY A 13 2.27 -17.49 16.52
C GLY A 13 2.69 -17.33 15.06
N HIS A 14 1.74 -17.00 14.20
CA HIS A 14 1.97 -16.84 12.76
C HIS A 14 1.56 -15.43 12.29
N GLU A 15 2.33 -14.88 11.37
CA GLU A 15 2.06 -13.62 10.68
C GLU A 15 1.91 -13.85 9.18
N LEU A 16 1.11 -13.01 8.53
CA LEU A 16 1.03 -12.99 7.08
C LEU A 16 2.23 -12.24 6.50
N GLN A 17 3.00 -12.87 5.62
CA GLN A 17 4.08 -12.23 4.89
C GLN A 17 4.09 -12.75 3.45
N CYS A 18 4.11 -11.84 2.48
CA CYS A 18 4.35 -12.23 1.10
C CYS A 18 5.80 -12.73 0.97
N PRO A 19 6.05 -13.89 0.36
CA PRO A 19 7.42 -14.33 0.09
C PRO A 19 8.22 -13.27 -0.68
N PRO A 20 9.53 -13.13 -0.43
CA PRO A 20 10.37 -12.18 -1.15
C PRO A 20 10.30 -12.33 -2.67
N ASP A 21 10.37 -13.55 -3.21
CA ASP A 21 10.32 -13.80 -4.66
C ASP A 21 8.97 -13.42 -5.28
N TYR A 22 7.88 -13.61 -4.52
CA TYR A 22 6.55 -13.20 -4.96
C TYR A 22 6.40 -11.69 -4.95
N THR A 23 6.94 -11.05 -3.92
CA THR A 23 6.99 -9.58 -3.81
C THR A 23 7.74 -9.01 -5.01
N ALA A 24 8.94 -9.55 -5.32
CA ALA A 24 9.73 -9.15 -6.48
C ALA A 24 8.95 -9.25 -7.80
N ARG A 25 8.24 -10.36 -8.04
CA ARG A 25 7.42 -10.55 -9.26
C ARG A 25 6.24 -9.58 -9.36
N VAL A 26 5.55 -9.34 -8.25
CA VAL A 26 4.47 -8.34 -8.19
C VAL A 26 5.03 -6.95 -8.53
N ILE A 27 6.18 -6.60 -7.99
CA ILE A 27 6.81 -5.29 -8.24
C ILE A 27 7.30 -5.15 -9.67
N GLU A 28 7.94 -6.18 -10.23
CA GLU A 28 8.32 -6.20 -11.64
C GLU A 28 7.11 -5.96 -12.55
N SER A 29 5.98 -6.60 -12.21
CA SER A 29 4.73 -6.42 -12.93
C SER A 29 4.17 -5.01 -12.76
N VAL A 30 4.08 -4.50 -11.52
CA VAL A 30 3.57 -3.16 -11.23
C VAL A 30 4.44 -2.08 -11.90
N ARG A 31 5.76 -2.23 -11.90
CA ARG A 31 6.70 -1.28 -12.52
C ARG A 31 6.42 -1.10 -14.02
N ALA A 32 6.00 -2.15 -14.72
CA ALA A 32 5.67 -2.07 -16.14
C ALA A 32 4.45 -1.17 -16.42
N TYR A 33 3.54 -1.01 -15.45
CA TYR A 33 2.29 -0.26 -15.61
C TYR A 33 2.26 1.05 -14.83
N ALA A 34 3.05 1.18 -13.76
CA ALA A 34 2.94 2.31 -12.84
C ALA A 34 3.26 3.66 -13.50
N GLY A 35 4.22 3.70 -14.44
CA GLY A 35 4.50 4.91 -15.22
C GLY A 35 3.47 5.24 -16.31
N GLN A 36 2.46 4.39 -16.50
CA GLN A 36 1.37 4.61 -17.47
C GLN A 36 0.11 5.17 -16.82
N MET A 37 0.08 5.27 -15.49
CA MET A 37 -1.05 5.86 -14.78
C MET A 37 -0.95 7.38 -14.81
N ASP A 38 -1.88 8.02 -15.53
CA ASP A 38 -2.12 9.45 -15.43
C ASP A 38 -3.14 9.68 -14.31
N PHE A 39 -2.62 10.09 -13.15
CA PHE A 39 -3.45 10.33 -11.97
C PHE A 39 -4.19 11.68 -12.02
N ASP A 40 -3.72 12.62 -12.85
CA ASP A 40 -4.41 13.89 -13.08
C ASP A 40 -5.68 13.69 -13.93
N ALA A 41 -5.73 12.61 -14.72
CA ALA A 41 -6.88 12.24 -15.53
C ALA A 41 -8.00 11.51 -14.76
N LEU A 42 -7.86 11.26 -13.46
CA LEU A 42 -8.87 10.57 -12.67
C LEU A 42 -10.14 11.43 -12.50
N PRO A 43 -11.35 10.92 -12.80
CA PRO A 43 -12.57 11.71 -12.81
C PRO A 43 -13.12 12.04 -11.41
N CYS A 44 -12.42 11.64 -10.35
CA CYS A 44 -12.84 11.83 -8.98
C CYS A 44 -11.64 12.04 -8.05
N PRO A 45 -11.85 12.76 -6.93
CA PRO A 45 -10.84 12.86 -5.88
C PRO A 45 -10.39 11.46 -5.45
N THR A 46 -9.07 11.26 -5.42
CA THR A 46 -8.46 9.96 -5.13
C THR A 46 -7.49 10.10 -3.97
N ARG A 47 -7.53 9.12 -3.06
CA ARG A 47 -6.58 8.98 -1.96
C ARG A 47 -5.94 7.59 -2.02
N ILE A 48 -4.62 7.53 -2.02
CA ILE A 48 -3.85 6.29 -2.01
C ILE A 48 -3.33 6.04 -0.60
N ILE A 49 -3.52 4.81 -0.11
CA ILE A 49 -2.99 4.35 1.17
C ILE A 49 -1.97 3.25 0.89
N GLY A 50 -0.71 3.56 1.15
CA GLY A 50 0.44 2.67 0.96
C GLY A 50 0.88 1.92 2.21
N ALA A 51 1.74 0.94 1.99
CA ALA A 51 2.56 0.31 3.01
C ALA A 51 3.76 1.21 3.39
N ASP A 52 4.40 0.96 4.53
CA ASP A 52 5.54 1.73 5.02
C ASP A 52 6.72 1.65 4.03
N PRO A 53 7.14 2.78 3.41
CA PRO A 53 8.21 2.79 2.43
C PRO A 53 9.59 2.59 3.06
N LEU A 54 9.72 2.74 4.38
CA LEU A 54 10.99 2.58 5.11
C LEU A 54 11.28 1.14 5.48
N LEU A 55 10.33 0.21 5.27
CA LEU A 55 10.56 -1.20 5.54
C LEU A 55 11.35 -1.85 4.38
N PRO A 56 12.44 -2.60 4.66
CA PRO A 56 13.28 -3.21 3.60
C PRO A 56 12.56 -4.20 2.69
N THR A 57 11.42 -4.74 3.16
CA THR A 57 10.58 -5.68 2.39
C THR A 57 9.52 -4.98 1.55
N THR A 58 9.33 -3.68 1.75
CA THR A 58 8.47 -2.83 0.95
C THR A 58 9.35 -2.23 -0.14
N TYR A 59 9.49 -2.94 -1.26
CA TYR A 59 10.30 -2.53 -2.41
C TYR A 59 9.62 -1.38 -3.21
N LEU A 60 9.13 -0.36 -2.52
CA LEU A 60 8.84 0.94 -3.13
C LEU A 60 10.12 1.77 -3.01
N PRO A 61 10.84 1.96 -4.13
CA PRO A 61 10.86 3.32 -4.65
C PRO A 61 10.96 3.32 -6.18
N THR A 62 9.99 2.76 -6.90
CA THR A 62 9.88 3.04 -8.35
C THR A 62 8.63 3.78 -8.76
N VAL A 63 7.81 4.18 -7.78
CA VAL A 63 6.76 5.17 -8.01
C VAL A 63 6.96 6.22 -6.93
N ASP A 64 7.61 7.31 -7.31
CA ASP A 64 7.65 8.50 -6.48
C ASP A 64 6.29 9.17 -6.61
N PHE A 65 5.41 8.93 -5.64
CA PHE A 65 4.09 9.57 -5.59
C PHE A 65 4.19 11.03 -5.12
N SER A 66 5.37 11.52 -4.70
CA SER A 66 5.52 12.91 -4.27
C SER A 66 5.41 13.90 -5.43
N ASP A 67 5.64 13.45 -6.67
CA ASP A 67 5.42 14.23 -7.90
C ASP A 67 3.96 14.24 -8.36
N MET A 68 3.07 13.45 -7.73
CA MET A 68 1.66 13.37 -8.08
C MET A 68 0.82 14.35 -7.26
N PHE A 69 0.88 15.62 -7.64
CA PHE A 69 0.17 16.71 -6.96
C PHE A 69 -1.36 16.53 -6.87
N SER A 70 -1.95 15.69 -7.72
CA SER A 70 -3.41 15.45 -7.78
C SER A 70 -3.93 14.38 -6.82
N VAL A 71 -3.05 13.57 -6.21
CA VAL A 71 -3.48 12.43 -5.38
C VAL A 71 -2.85 12.50 -4.00
N ALA A 72 -3.69 12.54 -2.97
CA ALA A 72 -3.23 12.44 -1.60
C ALA A 72 -2.66 11.03 -1.34
N PHE A 73 -1.39 10.96 -0.93
CA PHE A 73 -0.72 9.72 -0.58
C PHE A 73 -0.41 9.67 0.92
N ASP A 74 -0.94 8.65 1.59
CA ASP A 74 -0.63 8.32 2.98
C ASP A 74 -0.02 6.92 3.05
N PHE A 75 0.72 6.62 4.12
CA PHE A 75 1.20 5.27 4.39
C PHE A 75 0.96 4.83 5.82
N ILE A 76 0.76 3.52 6.01
CA ILE A 76 0.59 2.92 7.33
C ILE A 76 1.95 2.42 7.83
N PRO A 77 2.53 3.00 8.89
CA PRO A 77 3.85 2.61 9.41
C PRO A 77 3.92 1.13 9.80
N LYS A 78 5.13 0.58 9.73
CA LYS A 78 5.49 -0.80 10.12
C LYS A 78 4.63 -1.86 9.43
N THR A 79 4.14 -1.58 8.22
CA THR A 79 3.32 -2.52 7.44
C THR A 79 3.87 -2.68 6.04
N SER A 80 3.90 -3.92 5.55
CA SER A 80 4.24 -4.27 4.17
C SER A 80 2.96 -4.60 3.39
N LEU A 81 3.01 -5.55 2.46
CA LEU A 81 1.83 -6.04 1.74
C LEU A 81 0.71 -6.54 2.68
N TYR A 82 -0.52 -6.53 2.16
CA TYR A 82 -1.76 -6.90 2.87
C TYR A 82 -2.18 -5.92 3.97
N ILE A 83 -1.96 -4.62 3.77
CA ILE A 83 -2.32 -3.54 4.72
C ILE A 83 -3.76 -3.65 5.23
N GLN A 84 -4.70 -4.00 4.35
CA GLN A 84 -6.12 -4.14 4.65
C GLN A 84 -6.45 -5.33 5.54
N ILE A 85 -5.59 -6.36 5.56
CA ILE A 85 -5.74 -7.55 6.41
C ILE A 85 -4.98 -7.34 7.72
N LYS A 86 -3.77 -6.75 7.65
CA LYS A 86 -2.89 -6.54 8.81
C LYS A 86 -3.34 -5.38 9.70
N GLN A 87 -3.80 -4.29 9.09
CA GLN A 87 -4.22 -3.08 9.78
C GLN A 87 -5.59 -2.58 9.28
N PRO A 88 -6.66 -3.41 9.35
CA PRO A 88 -7.98 -3.05 8.84
C PRO A 88 -8.57 -1.81 9.52
N ARG A 89 -8.31 -1.64 10.83
CA ARG A 89 -8.80 -0.47 11.59
C ARG A 89 -8.18 0.83 11.09
N LYS A 90 -6.86 0.85 10.87
CA LYS A 90 -6.17 2.01 10.30
C LYS A 90 -6.64 2.32 8.88
N CYS A 91 -6.80 1.30 8.04
CA CYS A 91 -7.38 1.49 6.71
C CYS A 91 -8.78 2.13 6.78
N ALA A 92 -9.63 1.65 7.69
CA ALA A 92 -10.97 2.20 7.88
C ALA A 92 -10.96 3.63 8.43
N GLU A 93 -10.01 3.99 9.30
CA GLU A 93 -9.81 5.36 9.78
C GLU A 93 -9.54 6.31 8.61
N TYR A 94 -8.56 5.99 7.75
CA TYR A 94 -8.25 6.80 6.56
C TYR A 94 -9.43 7.00 5.61
N VAL A 95 -10.24 5.95 5.40
CA VAL A 95 -11.47 6.05 4.58
C VAL A 95 -12.50 6.96 5.24
N ARG A 96 -12.71 6.83 6.55
CA ARG A 96 -13.66 7.66 7.31
C ARG A 96 -13.24 9.13 7.39
N GLU A 97 -11.95 9.42 7.36
CA GLU A 97 -11.44 10.79 7.26
C GLU A 97 -11.62 11.36 5.86
N PHE A 98 -11.46 10.54 4.82
CA PHE A 98 -11.53 10.99 3.43
C PHE A 98 -12.94 11.35 2.99
N VAL A 99 -13.96 10.55 3.33
CA VAL A 99 -15.33 10.81 2.85
C VAL A 99 -15.86 12.19 3.26
N PRO A 100 -15.73 12.64 4.52
CA PRO A 100 -16.12 14.00 4.92
C PRO A 100 -15.31 15.12 4.24
N SER A 101 -14.03 14.90 3.92
CA SER A 101 -13.22 15.91 3.23
C SER A 101 -13.70 16.18 1.80
N LEU A 102 -14.44 15.25 1.18
CA LEU A 102 -15.04 15.43 -0.14
C LEU A 102 -16.21 16.43 -0.16
N HIS A 103 -16.83 16.70 0.99
CA HIS A 103 -17.99 17.60 1.10
C HIS A 103 -17.63 19.05 1.44
N HIS A 104 -16.36 19.33 1.73
CA HIS A 104 -15.87 20.66 2.14
C HIS A 104 -14.91 21.27 1.11
N GLY A 105 -14.87 20.72 -0.11
CA GLY A 105 -14.10 21.23 -1.25
C GLY A 105 -14.94 22.09 -2.19
#